data_AF-A0A565BVN2-F1
#
_entry.id   AF-A0A565BVN2-F1
#
_cell.length_a   1.000
_cell.length_b   1.000
_cell.length_c   1.000
_cell.angle_alpha   90.00
_cell.angle_beta   90.00
_cell.angle_gamma   90.00
#
_symmetry.space_group_name_H-M   'P 1'
#
loop_
_entity.id
_entity.type
_entity.pdbx_description
1 polymer ?
#
loop_
_entity_poly.entity_id
_entity_poly.type
_entity_poly.pdbx_seq_one_letter_code
_entity_poly.pdbx_strand_id
1 'polypeptide(L)'
;MKLTALFFVQYGKRFWHGLGDTVDANPLFDFMKPGGRGNRMFTLLVAAYEKVVELSFMSRRSDAWVLERFFDYLQLDKLEVGDEMAIVDLHAFVSGVDCFALMEDARYSAMMISPSTQPTGQKFDEATLVH
;
A
#
# COMPACT_ATOMS: atom_id res chain seq x y z
N MET A 1 1.86 -4.65 -0.93
CA MET A 1 2.78 -3.49 -0.82
C MET A 1 2.40 -2.54 0.32
N LYS A 2 1.23 -1.86 0.30
CA LYS A 2 0.82 -0.90 1.35
C LYS A 2 0.82 -1.53 2.76
N LEU A 3 0.15 -2.68 2.93
CA LEU A 3 0.16 -3.43 4.20
C LEU A 3 1.59 -3.77 4.66
N THR A 4 2.46 -4.21 3.75
CA THR A 4 3.87 -4.50 4.05
C THR A 4 4.63 -3.27 4.52
N ALA A 5 4.39 -2.10 3.91
CA ALA A 5 5.04 -0.85 4.31
C ALA A 5 4.60 -0.44 5.72
N LEU A 6 3.30 -0.59 6.03
CA LEU A 6 2.76 -0.33 7.35
C LEU A 6 3.39 -1.21 8.44
N PHE A 7 3.48 -2.52 8.20
CA PHE A 7 4.13 -3.44 9.13
C PHE A 7 5.64 -3.20 9.24
N PHE A 8 6.30 -2.84 8.13
CA PHE A 8 7.70 -2.46 8.17
C PHE A 8 7.95 -1.23 9.04
N VAL A 9 7.12 -0.19 8.91
CA VAL A 9 7.20 1.00 9.76
C VAL A 9 6.99 0.63 11.23
N GLN A 10 6.02 -0.22 11.55
CA GLN A 10 5.71 -0.59 12.94
C GLN A 10 6.74 -1.52 13.60
N TYR A 11 7.30 -2.48 12.85
CA TYR A 11 8.10 -3.59 13.42
C TYR A 11 9.56 -3.62 12.94
N GLY A 12 9.90 -2.79 11.95
CA GLY A 12 11.27 -2.57 11.49
C GLY A 12 11.93 -3.74 10.78
N LYS A 13 13.27 -3.75 10.80
CA LYS A 13 14.09 -4.68 10.00
C LYS A 13 13.96 -6.15 10.37
N ARG A 14 13.56 -6.49 11.60
CA ARG A 14 13.34 -7.89 11.99
C ARG A 14 12.19 -8.52 11.23
N PHE A 15 11.06 -7.81 11.19
CA PHE A 15 9.92 -8.18 10.35
C PHE A 15 10.35 -8.29 8.88
N TRP A 16 11.13 -7.34 8.37
CA TRP A 16 11.61 -7.37 6.99
C TRP A 16 12.37 -8.65 6.63
N HIS A 17 13.35 -9.04 7.46
CA HIS A 17 14.13 -10.25 7.21
C HIS A 17 13.27 -11.51 7.33
N GLY A 18 12.47 -11.62 8.40
CA GLY A 18 11.60 -12.78 8.59
C GLY A 18 10.56 -12.94 7.47
N LEU A 19 10.01 -11.83 6.98
CA LEU A 19 9.11 -11.85 5.83
C LEU A 19 9.87 -12.29 4.57
N GLY A 20 11.04 -11.70 4.31
CA GLY A 20 11.87 -12.03 3.15
C GLY A 20 12.20 -13.52 3.07
N ASP A 21 12.61 -14.13 4.19
CA ASP A 21 12.89 -15.56 4.25
C ASP A 21 11.63 -16.43 3.99
N THR A 22 10.46 -15.92 4.36
CA THR A 22 9.18 -16.65 4.20
C THR A 22 8.64 -16.57 2.77
N VAL A 23 8.84 -15.47 2.06
CA VAL A 23 8.17 -15.18 0.78
C VAL A 23 9.14 -15.01 -0.41
N ASP A 24 10.41 -15.37 -0.27
CA ASP A 24 11.46 -15.13 -1.29
C ASP A 24 11.08 -15.59 -2.71
N ALA A 25 10.46 -16.77 -2.79
CA ALA A 25 10.01 -17.37 -4.04
C ALA A 25 8.65 -16.84 -4.54
N ASN A 26 7.94 -16.03 -3.76
CA ASN A 26 6.61 -15.55 -4.11
C ASN A 26 6.68 -14.21 -4.90
N PRO A 27 6.25 -14.20 -6.17
CA PRO A 27 6.35 -13.01 -7.02
C PRO A 27 5.48 -11.84 -6.55
N LEU A 28 4.46 -12.07 -5.70
CA LEU A 28 3.66 -11.00 -5.09
C LEU A 28 4.52 -10.03 -4.25
N PHE A 29 5.69 -10.47 -3.82
CA PHE A 29 6.62 -9.72 -2.98
C PHE A 29 7.86 -9.21 -3.72
N ASP A 30 7.89 -9.25 -5.06
CA ASP A 30 9.04 -8.77 -5.86
C ASP A 30 9.39 -7.29 -5.60
N PHE A 31 8.44 -6.48 -5.12
CA PHE A 31 8.68 -5.10 -4.71
C PHE A 31 9.67 -4.97 -3.54
N MET A 32 9.90 -6.05 -2.78
CA MET A 32 10.89 -6.10 -1.70
C MET A 32 12.33 -6.23 -2.21
N LYS A 33 12.52 -6.74 -3.43
CA LYS A 33 13.86 -6.95 -4.00
C LYS A 33 14.47 -5.60 -4.41
N PRO A 34 15.77 -5.34 -4.14
CA PRO A 34 16.46 -4.14 -4.61
C PRO A 34 16.35 -4.02 -6.14
N GLY A 35 15.89 -2.87 -6.64
CA GLY A 35 15.67 -2.65 -8.08
C GLY A 35 14.47 -3.40 -8.68
N GLY A 36 13.72 -4.14 -7.85
CA GLY A 36 12.51 -4.86 -8.25
C GLY A 36 11.38 -3.91 -8.66
N ARG A 37 10.40 -4.46 -9.41
CA ARG A 37 9.21 -3.73 -9.84
C ARG A 37 8.45 -3.25 -8.61
N GLY A 38 8.30 -1.94 -8.47
CA GLY A 38 7.58 -1.32 -7.35
C GLY A 38 8.43 -0.99 -6.11
N ASN A 39 9.74 -1.30 -6.10
CA ASN A 39 10.63 -0.97 -4.97
C ASN A 39 10.64 0.54 -4.64
N ARG A 40 10.70 1.40 -5.66
CA ARG A 40 10.60 2.87 -5.49
C ARG A 40 9.28 3.29 -4.83
N MET A 41 8.17 2.68 -5.23
CA MET A 41 6.85 2.97 -4.67
C MET A 41 6.78 2.52 -3.21
N PHE A 42 7.33 1.35 -2.91
CA PHE A 42 7.43 0.84 -1.56
C PHE A 42 8.23 1.78 -0.64
N THR A 43 9.38 2.29 -1.07
CA THR A 43 10.17 3.25 -0.29
C THR A 43 9.39 4.53 0.03
N LEU A 44 8.58 5.02 -0.91
CA LEU A 44 7.75 6.21 -0.69
C LEU A 44 6.60 5.94 0.27
N LEU A 45 5.95 4.77 0.17
CA LEU A 45 4.95 4.33 1.13
C LEU A 45 5.51 4.27 2.54
N VAL A 46 6.70 3.69 2.72
CA VAL A 46 7.39 3.63 4.01
C VAL A 46 7.62 5.03 4.56
N ALA A 47 8.19 5.94 3.76
CA ALA A 47 8.47 7.31 4.19
C ALA A 47 7.20 8.10 4.55
N ALA A 48 6.08 7.85 3.86
CA ALA A 48 4.81 8.50 4.13
C ALA A 48 4.16 7.95 5.40
N TYR A 49 4.15 6.61 5.56
CA TYR A 49 3.54 5.96 6.72
C TYR A 49 4.33 6.20 8.00
N GLU A 50 5.66 6.35 7.93
CA GLU A 50 6.50 6.72 9.08
C GLU A 50 6.11 8.06 9.71
N LYS A 51 5.53 8.99 8.95
CA LYS A 51 5.04 10.28 9.48
C LYS A 51 3.72 10.18 10.23
N VAL A 52 2.90 9.21 9.84
CA VAL A 52 1.54 9.01 10.38
C VAL A 52 1.56 8.05 11.56
N VAL A 53 2.37 7.02 11.45
CA VAL A 53 2.45 5.95 12.44
C VAL A 53 3.40 6.40 13.53
N GLU A 54 2.85 6.68 14.70
CA GLU A 54 3.67 6.80 15.89
C GLU A 54 4.37 5.46 16.10
N LEU A 55 5.71 5.48 16.13
CA LEU A 55 6.56 4.34 16.47
C LEU A 55 6.36 3.99 17.95
N SER A 56 5.15 3.56 18.30
CA SER A 56 4.89 2.95 19.59
C SER A 56 5.75 1.71 19.61
N PHE A 57 6.85 1.78 20.34
CA PHE A 57 7.92 0.79 20.35
C PHE A 57 7.35 -0.52 20.90
N MET A 58 6.70 -1.32 20.06
CA MET A 58 6.16 -2.64 20.37
C MET A 58 7.31 -3.67 20.36
N SER A 59 8.41 -3.35 21.05
CA SER A 59 9.57 -4.23 21.26
C SER A 59 9.27 -5.45 22.15
N ARG A 60 8.00 -5.77 22.39
CA ARG A 60 7.56 -6.86 23.28
C ARG A 60 6.91 -8.03 22.54
N ARG A 61 6.78 -7.98 21.21
CA ARG A 61 6.20 -9.07 20.42
C ARG A 61 7.30 -9.85 19.71
N SER A 62 7.14 -11.17 19.60
CA SER A 62 8.05 -12.03 18.87
C SER A 62 7.86 -11.87 17.36
N ASP A 63 8.92 -12.07 16.61
CA ASP A 63 8.91 -11.97 15.15
C ASP A 63 7.86 -12.92 14.53
N ALA A 64 7.72 -14.14 15.07
CA ALA A 64 6.72 -15.11 14.64
C ALA A 64 5.27 -14.61 14.77
N TRP A 65 4.94 -13.94 15.89
CA TRP A 65 3.60 -13.39 16.10
C TRP A 65 3.30 -12.24 15.13
N VAL A 66 4.30 -11.40 14.84
CA VAL A 66 4.15 -10.30 13.88
C VAL A 66 3.90 -10.85 12.47
N LEU A 67 4.63 -11.89 12.07
CA LEU A 67 4.44 -12.55 10.78
C LEU A 67 3.08 -13.24 10.69
N GLU A 68 2.68 -13.97 11.72
CA GLU A 68 1.34 -14.59 11.79
C GLU A 68 0.24 -13.54 11.60
N ARG A 69 0.29 -12.45 12.37
CA ARG A 69 -0.68 -11.34 12.20
C ARG A 69 -0.61 -10.73 10.82
N PHE A 70 0.58 -10.56 10.25
CA PHE A 70 0.73 -10.05 8.89
C PHE A 70 0.01 -10.94 7.88
N PHE A 71 0.18 -12.26 7.95
CA PHE A 71 -0.50 -13.19 7.05
C PHE A 71 -2.01 -13.28 7.30
N ASP A 72 -2.46 -13.15 8.56
CA ASP A 72 -3.88 -13.05 8.88
C ASP A 72 -4.54 -11.84 8.20
N TYR A 73 -3.90 -10.66 8.27
CA TYR A 73 -4.41 -9.46 7.61
C TYR A 73 -4.27 -9.52 6.09
N LEU A 74 -3.21 -10.15 5.59
CA LEU A 74 -2.98 -10.28 4.16
C LEU A 74 -3.96 -11.26 3.51
N GLN A 75 -4.39 -12.28 4.24
CA GLN A 75 -5.20 -13.39 3.73
C GLN A 75 -4.59 -13.99 2.44
N LEU A 76 -3.29 -14.32 2.49
CA LEU A 76 -2.48 -14.61 1.30
C LEU A 76 -3.10 -15.68 0.38
N ASP A 77 -3.57 -16.80 0.95
CA ASP A 77 -4.18 -17.88 0.17
C ASP A 77 -5.39 -17.40 -0.65
N LYS A 78 -6.20 -16.50 -0.10
CA LYS A 78 -7.36 -15.92 -0.79
C LYS A 78 -6.93 -14.95 -1.88
N LEU A 79 -5.87 -14.20 -1.64
CA LEU A 79 -5.31 -13.27 -2.61
C LEU A 79 -4.70 -13.99 -3.82
N GLU A 80 -4.05 -15.13 -3.59
CA GLU A 80 -3.48 -15.97 -4.66
C GLU A 80 -4.54 -16.57 -5.57
N VAL A 81 -5.71 -16.92 -5.02
CA VAL A 81 -6.87 -17.41 -5.79
C VAL A 81 -7.69 -16.26 -6.40
N GLY A 82 -7.39 -15.01 -6.04
CA GLY A 82 -8.06 -13.82 -6.59
C GLY A 82 -9.44 -13.55 -5.97
N ASP A 83 -9.63 -13.90 -4.70
CA ASP A 83 -10.88 -13.64 -3.97
C ASP A 83 -11.18 -12.13 -3.90
N GLU A 84 -12.29 -11.72 -4.51
CA GLU A 84 -12.66 -10.31 -4.65
C GLU A 84 -12.91 -9.65 -3.28
N MET A 85 -13.51 -10.37 -2.33
CA MET A 85 -13.82 -9.83 -1.00
C MET A 85 -12.54 -9.57 -0.20
N ALA A 86 -11.59 -10.52 -0.22
CA ALA A 86 -10.28 -10.33 0.42
C ALA A 86 -9.51 -9.14 -0.18
N ILE A 87 -9.58 -8.95 -1.50
CA ILE A 87 -8.97 -7.79 -2.17
C ILE A 87 -9.63 -6.49 -1.72
N VAL A 88 -10.97 -6.45 -1.67
CA VAL A 88 -11.75 -5.27 -1.27
C VAL A 88 -11.49 -4.91 0.20
N ASP A 89 -11.53 -5.89 1.10
CA ASP A 89 -11.28 -5.69 2.52
C ASP A 89 -9.87 -5.18 2.78
N LEU A 90 -8.87 -5.77 2.09
CA LEU A 90 -7.49 -5.30 2.16
C LEU A 90 -7.36 -3.86 1.67
N HIS A 91 -8.05 -3.50 0.57
CA HIS A 91 -8.07 -2.13 0.05
C HIS A 91 -8.72 -1.16 1.04
N ALA A 92 -9.86 -1.51 1.63
CA ALA A 92 -10.57 -0.69 2.61
C ALA A 92 -9.71 -0.42 3.85
N PHE A 93 -9.03 -1.46 4.36
CA PHE A 93 -8.11 -1.34 5.49
C PHE A 93 -6.97 -0.35 5.21
N VAL A 94 -6.25 -0.51 4.09
CA VAL A 94 -5.11 0.37 3.77
C VAL A 94 -5.53 1.77 3.35
N SER A 95 -6.75 1.95 2.84
CA SER A 95 -7.30 3.27 2.46
C SER A 95 -7.42 4.21 3.67
N GLY A 96 -7.71 3.68 4.85
CA GLY A 96 -7.75 4.49 6.08
C GLY A 96 -6.39 5.11 6.40
N VAL A 97 -5.32 4.32 6.31
CA VAL A 97 -3.94 4.80 6.54
C VAL A 97 -3.50 5.77 5.44
N ASP A 98 -3.87 5.50 4.18
CA ASP A 98 -3.57 6.38 3.06
C ASP A 98 -4.17 7.78 3.23
N CYS A 99 -5.38 7.89 3.79
CA CYS A 99 -6.01 9.18 4.04
C CYS A 99 -5.12 10.09 4.90
N PHE A 100 -4.59 9.56 6.01
CA PHE A 100 -3.66 10.29 6.87
C PHE A 100 -2.34 10.59 6.16
N ALA A 101 -1.80 9.65 5.39
CA ALA A 101 -0.55 9.84 4.65
C ALA A 101 -0.68 10.90 3.55
N LEU A 102 -1.84 11.00 2.90
CA LEU A 102 -2.16 12.04 1.91
C LEU A 102 -2.18 13.43 2.54
N MET A 103 -2.65 13.54 3.79
CA MET A 103 -2.69 14.80 4.53
C MET A 103 -1.31 15.23 5.03
N GLU A 104 -0.47 14.27 5.44
CA GLU A 104 0.80 14.54 6.14
C GLU A 104 2.03 14.55 5.21
N ASP A 105 2.00 13.88 4.04
CA ASP A 105 3.12 13.82 3.11
C ASP A 105 2.79 14.37 1.71
N ALA A 106 3.27 15.59 1.44
CA ALA A 106 3.09 16.26 0.15
C ALA A 106 3.67 15.50 -1.05
N ARG A 107 4.74 14.70 -0.88
CA ARG A 107 5.32 13.91 -1.98
C ARG A 107 4.47 12.69 -2.29
N TYR A 108 3.94 12.05 -1.24
CA TYR A 108 2.97 10.97 -1.38
C TYR A 108 1.69 11.47 -2.05
N SER A 109 1.17 12.61 -1.58
CA SER A 109 0.01 13.29 -2.15
C SER A 109 0.19 13.62 -3.63
N ALA A 110 1.29 14.29 -4.01
CA ALA A 110 1.58 14.62 -5.40
C ALA A 110 1.69 13.39 -6.31
N MET A 111 2.15 12.26 -5.79
CA MET A 111 2.26 11.02 -6.54
C MET A 111 0.92 10.28 -6.69
N MET A 112 0.09 10.29 -5.64
CA MET A 112 -1.20 9.59 -5.66
C MET A 112 -2.29 10.38 -6.40
N ILE A 113 -2.17 11.71 -6.47
CA ILE A 113 -3.14 12.60 -7.12
C ILE A 113 -2.91 12.71 -8.65
N SER A 114 -1.92 12.04 -9.24
CA SER A 114 -1.72 11.97 -10.71
C SER A 114 -1.48 10.53 -11.17
N PRO A 115 -2.20 9.97 -12.19
CA PRO A 115 -2.75 10.64 -13.38
C PRO A 115 -4.17 10.15 -13.81
N SER A 116 -5.24 10.94 -13.63
CA SER A 116 -6.48 10.81 -14.44
C SER A 116 -7.46 11.98 -14.36
N THR A 117 -7.25 13.02 -13.57
CA THR A 117 -8.10 14.23 -13.60
C THR A 117 -7.62 15.23 -14.65
N GLN A 118 -7.71 14.86 -15.93
CA GLN A 118 -8.19 15.82 -16.91
C GLN A 118 -9.71 15.62 -16.98
N PRO A 119 -10.54 16.61 -16.63
CA PRO A 119 -11.93 16.58 -17.03
C PRO A 119 -11.91 16.62 -18.55
N THR A 120 -12.33 15.52 -19.18
CA THR A 120 -12.70 15.51 -20.59
C THR A 120 -13.74 16.60 -20.74
N GLY A 121 -13.33 17.74 -21.33
CA GLY A 121 -14.24 18.79 -21.73
C GLY A 121 -15.17 18.22 -22.78
N GLN A 122 -16.29 17.66 -22.31
CA GLN A 122 -17.40 17.25 -23.14
C GLN A 122 -17.99 18.56 -23.69
N LYS A 123 -17.54 18.96 -24.89
CA LYS A 123 -18.22 19.98 -25.68
C LYS A 123 -19.62 19.44 -25.96
N PHE A 124 -20.61 20.02 -25.29
CA PHE A 124 -21.98 20.00 -25.77
C PHE A 124 -22.01 20.89 -27.01
N ASP A 125 -22.17 20.27 -28.18
CA ASP A 125 -22.54 20.98 -29.40
C ASP A 125 -24.00 21.42 -29.25
N GLU A 126 -24.20 22.65 -28.77
CA GLU A 126 -25.46 23.35 -28.81
C GLU A 126 -25.39 24.40 -29.94
N ALA A 127 -25.99 24.07 -31.08
CA ALA A 127 -26.79 24.99 -31.91
C ALA A 127 -27.01 24.38 -33.31
N THR A 128 -28.10 23.64 -33.45
CA THR A 128 -28.86 23.65 -34.71
C THR A 128 -30.28 24.05 -34.34
N LEU A 129 -30.61 25.33 -34.52
CA LEU A 129 -31.92 25.75 -35.05
C LEU A 129 -32.01 27.27 -35.26
N VAL A 130 -32.63 27.60 -36.40
CA VAL A 130 -33.19 28.90 -36.86
C VAL A 130 -32.11 29.92 -37.30
N HIS A 131 -31.95 30.27 -38.58
CA HIS A 131 -32.95 30.65 -39.60
C HIS A 131 -32.48 30.35 -41.03
#